data_AF-A0A3D1E8L0-F1
#
_entry.id   AF-A0A3D1E8L0-F1
#
_cell.length_a   1.000
_cell.length_b   1.000
_cell.length_c   1.000
_cell.angle_alpha   90.00
_cell.angle_beta   90.00
_cell.angle_gamma   90.00
#
_symmetry.space_group_name_H-M   'P 1'
#
loop_
_entity.id
_entity.type
_entity.pdbx_description
1 polymer ?
#
loop_
_entity_poly.entity_id
_entity_poly.type
_entity_poly.pdbx_seq_one_letter_code
_entity_poly.pdbx_strand_id
1 'polypeptide(L)' 'MTFLFKSSPNALVTIVAPTIRPETLSIAEAYGVRCILEAFDHHHLSGHQMVIACTDQPEVNITVYELAKKRGI' A
#
# COMPACT_ATOMS: atom_id res chain seq x y z
N MET A 1 -5.76 2.89 9.52
CA MET A 1 -4.98 1.62 9.51
C MET A 1 -5.31 0.67 10.67
N THR A 2 -6.10 1.07 11.68
CA THR A 2 -6.40 0.23 12.85
C THR A 2 -7.21 -1.03 12.53
N PHE A 3 -8.05 -1.00 11.48
CA PHE A 3 -8.88 -2.16 11.09
C PHE A 3 -8.04 -3.36 10.60
N LEU A 4 -7.02 -3.11 9.77
CA LEU A 4 -6.19 -4.17 9.20
C LEU A 4 -5.41 -4.92 10.30
N PHE A 5 -4.71 -4.18 11.17
CA PHE A 5 -3.92 -4.79 12.25
C PHE A 5 -4.78 -5.39 13.37
N LYS A 6 -6.03 -4.93 13.55
CA LYS A 6 -6.94 -5.57 14.49
C LYS A 6 -7.36 -6.97 14.03
N SER A 7 -7.66 -7.12 12.74
CA SER A 7 -8.10 -8.40 12.14
C SER A 7 -6.94 -9.28 11.71
N SER A 8 -5.76 -8.70 11.46
CA SER A 8 -4.55 -9.40 11.02
C SER A 8 -3.32 -8.76 11.68
N PRO A 9 -3.05 -9.08 12.96
CA PRO A 9 -1.99 -8.46 13.75
C PRO A 9 -0.59 -8.60 13.16
N ASN A 10 -0.35 -9.69 12.42
CA ASN A 10 0.93 -10.02 11.82
C ASN A 10 1.01 -9.66 10.32
N ALA A 11 0.09 -8.82 9.82
CA ALA A 11 0.13 -8.40 8.42
C ALA A 11 1.42 -7.65 8.11
N LEU A 12 2.13 -8.09 7.07
CA LEU A 12 3.27 -7.36 6.51
C LEU A 12 2.72 -6.29 5.56
N VAL A 13 2.82 -5.03 5.96
CA VAL A 13 2.24 -3.91 5.22
C VAL A 13 3.34 -3.03 4.65
N THR A 14 3.19 -2.67 3.38
CA THR A 14 4.02 -1.67 2.70
C THR A 14 3.11 -0.54 2.21
N ILE A 15 3.50 0.71 2.44
CA ILE A 15 2.89 1.91 1.86
C ILE A 15 3.85 2.45 0.80
N VAL A 16 3.34 2.72 -0.39
CA VAL A 16 4.08 3.38 -1.48
C VAL A 16 3.36 4.68 -1.84
N ALA A 17 4.02 5.81 -1.67
CA ALA A 17 3.51 7.12 -2.08
C ALA A 17 4.63 8.16 -2.14
N PRO A 18 4.61 9.13 -3.07
CA PRO A 18 5.60 10.22 -3.09
C PRO A 18 5.62 11.05 -1.80
N THR A 19 4.48 11.14 -1.13
CA THR A 19 4.31 11.83 0.15
C THR A 19 3.34 11.07 1.04
N ILE A 20 3.66 10.94 2.32
CA ILE A 20 2.79 10.33 3.33
C ILE A 20 2.46 11.39 4.38
N ARG A 21 1.18 11.48 4.77
CA ARG A 21 0.74 12.44 5.79
C ARG A 21 1.40 12.12 7.14
N PRO A 22 1.83 13.11 7.95
CA PRO A 22 2.53 12.88 9.20
C PRO A 22 1.79 11.92 10.15
N GLU A 23 0.47 12.06 10.27
CA GLU A 23 -0.36 11.18 11.10
C GLU A 23 -0.36 9.73 10.64
N THR A 24 -0.26 9.51 9.32
CA THR A 24 -0.17 8.16 8.74
C THR A 24 1.21 7.59 8.94
N LEU A 25 2.26 8.41 8.82
CA LEU A 25 3.64 8.01 9.07
C LEU A 25 3.83 7.57 10.53
N SER A 26 3.30 8.33 11.49
CA SER A 26 3.37 7.96 12.91
C SER A 26 2.68 6.62 13.20
N ILE A 27 1.56 6.33 12.55
CA ILE A 27 0.89 5.01 12.68
C ILE A 27 1.72 3.92 11.98
N ALA A 28 2.27 4.20 10.80
CA ALA A 28 3.11 3.27 10.08
C ALA A 28 4.33 2.85 10.92
N GLU A 29 5.02 3.80 11.53
CA GLU A 29 6.15 3.56 12.43
C GLU A 29 5.73 2.72 13.65
N ALA A 30 4.61 3.05 14.28
CA ALA A 30 4.11 2.31 15.45
C ALA A 30 3.79 0.84 15.18
N TYR A 31 3.40 0.50 13.94
CA TYR A 31 3.07 -0.87 13.53
C TYR A 31 4.17 -1.52 12.66
N GLY A 32 5.34 -0.90 12.52
CA GLY A 32 6.46 -1.44 11.74
C GLY A 32 6.17 -1.56 10.24
N VAL A 33 5.31 -0.69 9.70
CA VAL A 33 4.95 -0.66 8.28
C VAL A 33 6.11 -0.11 7.46
N ARG A 34 6.42 -0.78 6.35
CA ARG A 34 7.45 -0.30 5.42
C ARG A 34 6.88 0.85 4.58
N CYS A 35 7.52 2.01 4.62
CA CYS A 35 7.16 3.15 3.78
C CYS A 35 8.17 3.32 2.65
N ILE A 36 7.69 3.47 1.42
CA ILE A 36 8.50 3.75 0.23
C ILE A 36 8.04 5.08 -0.36
N LEU A 37 8.92 6.09 -0.28
CA LEU A 37 8.62 7.47 -0.69
C LEU A 37 8.90 7.68 -2.18
N GLU A 38 8.12 7.03 -3.03
CA GLU A 38 8.22 7.14 -4.48
C GLU A 38 6.86 6.97 -5.17
N ALA A 39 6.81 7.27 -6.47
CA ALA A 39 5.62 7.00 -7.28
C ALA A 39 5.45 5.50 -7.49
N PHE A 40 4.19 5.06 -7.67
CA PHE A 40 3.89 3.66 -7.94
C PHE A 40 4.60 3.17 -9.21
N ASP A 41 5.20 1.98 -9.11
CA ASP A 41 5.70 1.20 -10.22
C ASP A 41 5.23 -0.25 -10.11
N HIS A 42 5.11 -0.91 -11.26
CA HIS A 42 4.66 -2.28 -11.36
C HIS A 42 5.46 -3.27 -10.48
N HIS A 43 6.74 -3.04 -10.17
CA HIS A 43 7.49 -3.96 -9.32
C HIS A 43 6.99 -4.00 -7.87
N HIS A 44 6.31 -2.95 -7.39
CA HIS A 44 5.79 -2.86 -6.01
C HIS A 44 4.74 -3.91 -5.67
N LEU A 45 4.03 -4.44 -6.67
CA LEU A 45 3.03 -5.48 -6.42
C LEU A 45 3.66 -6.86 -6.17
N SER A 46 4.94 -7.04 -6.48
CA SER A 46 5.63 -8.32 -6.32
C SER A 46 5.64 -8.75 -4.85
N GLY A 47 5.29 -10.01 -4.59
CA GLY A 47 5.28 -10.58 -3.24
C GLY A 47 4.11 -10.14 -2.35
N HIS A 48 3.13 -9.40 -2.87
CA HIS A 48 1.95 -8.97 -2.12
C HIS A 48 0.73 -9.84 -2.45
N GLN A 49 -0.04 -10.19 -1.43
CA GLN A 49 -1.26 -11.01 -1.55
C GLN A 49 -2.53 -10.17 -1.68
N MET A 50 -2.44 -8.87 -1.38
CA MET A 50 -3.54 -7.93 -1.40
C MET A 50 -2.97 -6.54 -1.68
N VAL A 51 -3.69 -5.75 -2.48
CA VAL A 51 -3.29 -4.39 -2.85
C VAL A 51 -4.48 -3.46 -2.69
N ILE A 52 -4.25 -2.27 -2.13
CA ILE A 52 -5.26 -1.22 -1.99
C ILE A 52 -4.76 0.02 -2.71
N ALA A 53 -5.44 0.41 -3.79
CA ALA A 53 -5.17 1.66 -4.48
C ALA A 53 -6.05 2.79 -3.90
N CYS A 54 -5.43 3.75 -3.23
CA CYS A 54 -6.11 4.85 -2.54
C CYS A 54 -5.38 6.18 -2.81
N THR A 55 -5.16 6.50 -4.09
CA THR A 55 -4.56 7.77 -4.51
C THR A 55 -5.63 8.74 -5.02
N ASP A 56 -5.32 10.03 -5.00
CA ASP A 56 -6.16 11.09 -5.59
C ASP A 56 -6.08 11.13 -7.13
N GLN A 57 -5.32 10.22 -7.75
CA GLN A 57 -5.16 10.11 -9.20
C GLN A 57 -5.87 8.83 -9.68
N PRO A 58 -7.09 8.92 -10.22
CA PRO A 58 -7.86 7.73 -10.63
C PRO A 58 -7.13 6.84 -11.64
N GLU A 59 -6.34 7.44 -12.52
CA GLU A 59 -5.52 6.71 -13.52
C GLU A 59 -4.52 5.76 -12.88
N VAL A 60 -3.90 6.17 -11.77
CA VAL A 60 -2.99 5.32 -10.98
C VAL A 60 -3.78 4.17 -10.37
N ASN A 61 -4.97 4.44 -9.82
CA ASN A 61 -5.79 3.40 -9.20
C ASN A 61 -6.25 2.34 -10.21
N ILE A 62 -6.64 2.76 -11.42
CA ILE A 62 -6.99 1.85 -12.53
C ILE A 62 -5.77 1.02 -12.94
N THR A 63 -4.60 1.66 -13.07
CA THR A 63 -3.34 0.97 -13.44
C THR A 63 -2.97 -0.10 -12.42
N VAL A 64 -3.06 0.24 -11.12
CA VAL A 64 -2.81 -0.71 -10.02
C VAL A 64 -3.78 -1.88 -10.09
N TYR A 65 -5.08 -1.62 -10.28
CA TYR A 65 -6.10 -2.68 -10.39
C TYR A 65 -5.82 -3.63 -11.55
N GLU A 66 -5.57 -3.10 -12.75
CA GLU A 66 -5.31 -3.92 -13.94
C GLU A 66 -4.06 -4.78 -13.79
N LEU A 67 -2.99 -4.23 -13.21
CA LEU A 67 -1.75 -4.97 -12.97
C LEU A 67 -1.89 -6.01 -11.86
N ALA A 68 -2.62 -5.71 -10.77
CA ALA A 68 -2.91 -6.64 -9.70
C ALA A 68 -3.74 -7.83 -10.21
N LYS A 69 -4.80 -7.55 -10.97
CA LYS A 69 -5.67 -8.56 -11.59
C LYS A 69 -4.89 -9.48 -12.53
N LYS A 70 -3.99 -8.94 -13.36
CA LYS A 70 -3.12 -9.73 -14.25
C LYS A 70 -2.17 -10.66 -13.48
N ARG A 71 -1.87 -10.35 -12.22
CA ARG A 71 -1.00 -11.14 -11.34
C ARG A 71 -1.75 -12.08 -10.40
N GLY A 72 -3.08 -12.08 -10.43
CA GLY A 72 -3.90 -12.89 -9.52
C GLY A 72 -3.84 -12.43 -8.07
N ILE A 73 -3.60 -11.12 -7.85
CA ILE A 73 -3.70 -10.44 -6.56
C ILE A 73 -5.11 -9.93 -6.36
#